data_AF-A0A7X2MHJ6-F1
#
_entry.id   AF-A0A7X2MHJ6-F1
#
_cell.length_a   1.000
_cell.length_b   1.000
_cell.length_c   1.000
_cell.angle_alpha   90.00
_cell.angle_beta   90.00
_cell.angle_gamma   90.00
#
_symmetry.space_group_name_H-M   'P 1'
#
loop_
_entity.id
_entity.type
_entity.pdbx_description
1 polymer ?
#
loop_
_entity_poly.entity_id
_entity_poly.type
_entity_poly.pdbx_seq_one_letter_code
_entity_poly.pdbx_strand_id
1 'polypeptide(L)'
;FAQVDGLTFRMARDELLKAPKVNSSLKGFAYINDNHQLQLTKKVPKVQVDRYAWGTVVSSRKDLGVFVDIGLPNKDIVVSVDDLPELPQLWPQKGDKLMIGLSIDAKDRMWG
;
A
#
# COMPACT_ATOMS: atom_id res chain seq x y z
N PHE A 1 6.35 -11.19 -14.55
CA PHE A 1 6.70 -11.43 -13.14
C PHE A 1 8.15 -11.04 -12.93
N ALA A 2 8.50 -10.58 -11.74
CA ALA A 2 9.88 -10.32 -11.32
C ALA A 2 10.23 -11.30 -10.20
N GLN A 3 11.49 -11.73 -10.12
CA GLN A 3 11.94 -12.67 -9.09
C GLN A 3 13.10 -12.08 -8.31
N VAL A 4 13.04 -12.17 -6.98
CA VAL A 4 14.09 -11.75 -6.04
C VAL A 4 14.15 -12.80 -4.92
N ASP A 5 15.32 -13.35 -4.65
CA ASP A 5 15.57 -14.30 -3.55
C ASP A 5 14.56 -15.46 -3.45
N GLY A 6 14.13 -16.01 -4.59
CA GLY A 6 13.16 -17.11 -4.65
C GLY A 6 11.68 -16.68 -4.58
N LEU A 7 11.39 -15.41 -4.28
CA LEU A 7 10.04 -14.85 -4.28
C LEU A 7 9.63 -14.35 -5.66
N THR A 8 8.39 -14.64 -6.07
CA THR A 8 7.84 -14.20 -7.36
C THR A 8 6.84 -13.07 -7.16
N PHE A 9 7.17 -11.90 -7.70
CA PHE A 9 6.31 -10.72 -7.66
C PHE A 9 5.51 -10.57 -8.96
N ARG A 10 4.22 -10.34 -8.82
CA ARG A 10 3.34 -9.91 -9.90
C ARG A 10 3.68 -8.47 -10.26
N MET A 11 3.66 -8.17 -11.55
CA MET A 11 3.78 -6.79 -12.03
C MET A 11 2.77 -6.59 -13.13
N ALA A 12 2.04 -5.48 -13.07
CA ALA A 12 1.09 -5.10 -14.12
C ALA A 12 1.83 -4.82 -15.43
N ARG A 13 1.37 -5.39 -16.54
CA ARG A 13 1.97 -5.18 -17.86
C ARG A 13 1.92 -3.71 -18.28
N ASP A 14 0.87 -3.01 -17.89
CA ASP A 14 0.65 -1.60 -18.26
C ASP A 14 1.66 -0.64 -17.60
N GLU A 15 2.35 -1.07 -16.54
CA GLU A 15 3.45 -0.29 -15.95
C GLU A 15 4.78 -0.43 -16.72
N LEU A 16 4.84 -1.34 -17.68
CA LEU A 16 6.02 -1.58 -18.51
C LEU A 16 5.89 -0.81 -19.83
N LEU A 17 6.50 0.37 -19.90
CA LEU A 17 6.60 1.18 -21.14
C LEU A 17 7.15 0.39 -22.33
N LYS A 18 8.01 -0.60 -22.07
CA LYS A 18 8.52 -1.58 -23.05
C LYS A 18 8.64 -2.93 -22.37
N ALA A 19 8.44 -4.00 -23.14
CA ALA A 19 8.70 -5.36 -22.68
C ALA A 19 10.17 -5.47 -22.20
N PRO A 20 10.42 -5.76 -20.92
CA PRO A 20 11.78 -5.92 -20.43
C PRO A 20 12.42 -7.13 -21.10
N LYS A 21 13.71 -7.02 -21.43
CA LYS A 21 14.49 -8.18 -21.86
C LYS A 21 14.58 -9.17 -20.70
N VAL A 22 14.53 -10.46 -21.01
CA VAL A 22 14.80 -11.54 -20.03
C VAL A 22 16.16 -11.25 -19.37
N ASN A 23 16.24 -11.39 -18.05
CA ASN A 23 17.40 -11.08 -17.20
C ASN A 23 17.75 -9.58 -17.01
N SER A 24 16.83 -8.66 -17.34
CA SER A 24 17.03 -7.24 -16.96
C SER A 24 16.68 -6.99 -15.50
N SER A 25 17.53 -6.21 -14.81
CA SER A 25 17.28 -5.80 -13.43
C SER A 25 16.16 -4.77 -13.38
N LEU A 26 15.22 -4.97 -12.47
CA LEU A 26 14.03 -4.14 -12.31
C LEU A 26 14.02 -3.56 -10.90
N LYS A 27 13.85 -2.24 -10.80
CA LYS A 27 13.65 -1.56 -9.51
C LYS A 27 12.18 -1.16 -9.40
N GLY A 28 11.63 -1.33 -8.21
CA GLY A 28 10.24 -1.00 -7.91
C GLY A 28 9.97 -1.09 -6.41
N PHE A 29 8.74 -0.74 -6.04
CA PHE A 29 8.23 -0.89 -4.68
C PHE A 29 7.51 -2.24 -4.56
N ALA A 30 8.00 -3.08 -3.64
CA ALA A 30 7.46 -4.41 -3.37
C ALA A 30 6.45 -4.34 -2.22
N TYR A 31 5.33 -5.03 -2.36
CA TYR A 31 4.27 -5.06 -1.35
C TYR A 31 3.36 -6.28 -1.53
N ILE A 32 2.48 -6.51 -0.55
CA ILE A 32 1.40 -7.51 -0.63
C ILE A 32 0.09 -6.77 -0.95
N ASN A 33 -0.57 -7.18 -2.04
CA ASN A 33 -1.86 -6.61 -2.43
C ASN A 33 -3.04 -7.19 -1.62
N ASP A 34 -4.24 -6.69 -1.84
CA ASP A 34 -5.43 -7.15 -1.09
C ASP A 34 -5.81 -8.61 -1.34
N ASN A 35 -5.29 -9.23 -2.41
CA ASN A 35 -5.45 -10.65 -2.70
C ASN A 35 -4.35 -11.53 -2.06
N HIS A 36 -3.56 -11.00 -1.12
CA HIS A 36 -2.43 -11.68 -0.49
C HIS A 36 -1.34 -12.13 -1.49
N GLN A 37 -1.18 -11.40 -2.60
CA GLN A 37 -0.17 -11.68 -3.61
C GLN A 37 0.97 -10.68 -3.53
N LEU A 38 2.20 -11.17 -3.63
CA LEU A 38 3.39 -10.35 -3.79
C LEU A 38 3.29 -9.56 -5.11
N GLN A 39 3.36 -8.25 -5.02
CA GLN A 39 3.25 -7.32 -6.13
C GLN A 39 4.44 -6.35 -6.13
N LEU A 40 4.92 -6.02 -7.32
CA LEU A 40 5.97 -5.05 -7.56
C LEU A 40 5.40 -3.98 -8.49
N THR A 41 5.43 -2.71 -8.04
CA THR A 41 5.02 -1.56 -8.84
C THR A 41 6.20 -0.64 -9.13
N LYS A 42 6.19 0.00 -10.30
CA LYS A 42 7.09 1.13 -10.60
C LYS A 42 6.55 2.45 -10.05
N LYS A 43 5.27 2.52 -9.70
CA LYS A 43 4.64 3.70 -9.11
C LYS A 43 4.94 3.72 -7.62
N VAL A 44 6.15 4.15 -7.27
CA VAL A 44 6.58 4.22 -5.88
C VAL A 44 5.75 5.27 -5.14
N PRO A 45 5.02 4.90 -4.07
CA PRO A 45 4.22 5.85 -3.31
C PRO A 45 5.13 6.85 -2.56
N LYS A 46 4.56 8.02 -2.23
CA LYS A 46 5.24 9.03 -1.41
C LYS A 46 5.33 8.60 0.05
N VAL A 47 4.27 7.93 0.53
CA VAL A 47 4.19 7.31 1.85
C VAL A 47 5.06 6.05 1.83
N GLN A 48 6.01 5.95 2.76
CA GLN A 48 6.92 4.79 2.90
C GLN A 48 7.17 4.51 4.39
N VAL A 49 7.89 3.43 4.66
CA VAL A 49 8.40 3.16 6.02
C VAL A 49 9.29 4.33 6.43
N ASP A 50 9.04 4.88 7.62
CA ASP A 50 9.71 6.07 8.18
C ASP A 50 9.57 7.37 7.33
N ARG A 51 8.64 7.40 6.37
CA ARG A 51 8.37 8.58 5.54
C ARG A 51 6.89 8.89 5.47
N TYR A 52 6.50 9.93 6.19
CA TYR A 52 5.13 10.43 6.21
C TYR A 52 4.79 11.21 4.95
N ALA A 53 3.61 10.95 4.40
CA ALA A 53 3.03 11.77 3.34
C ALA A 53 1.49 11.68 3.38
N TRP A 54 0.84 12.54 2.60
CA TRP A 54 -0.62 12.55 2.50
C TRP A 54 -1.13 11.39 1.64
N GLY A 55 -2.09 10.64 2.18
CA GLY A 55 -2.98 9.74 1.45
C GLY A 55 -4.43 10.22 1.53
N THR A 56 -5.31 9.62 0.73
CA THR A 56 -6.74 10.00 0.65
C THR A 56 -7.61 8.89 1.22
N VAL A 57 -8.52 9.24 2.13
CA VAL A 57 -9.45 8.27 2.73
C VAL A 57 -10.44 7.78 1.66
N VAL A 58 -10.52 6.47 1.46
CA VAL A 58 -11.40 5.85 0.46
C VAL A 58 -12.60 5.16 1.09
N SER A 59 -12.45 4.61 2.29
CA SER A 59 -13.52 3.96 3.04
C SER A 59 -13.18 3.86 4.52
N SER A 60 -14.18 3.56 5.35
CA SER A 60 -13.99 3.29 6.78
C SER A 60 -14.79 2.06 7.17
N ARG A 61 -14.26 1.30 8.14
CA ARG A 61 -14.84 0.06 8.62
C ARG A 61 -14.69 0.00 10.14
N LYS A 62 -15.81 0.02 10.87
CA LYS A 62 -15.84 0.20 12.33
C LYS A 62 -15.04 -0.85 13.12
N ASP A 63 -14.94 -2.07 12.60
CA ASP A 63 -14.22 -3.18 13.23
C ASP A 63 -12.75 -3.28 12.82
N LEU A 64 -12.24 -2.38 11.97
CA LEU A 64 -10.88 -2.45 11.45
C LEU A 64 -10.15 -1.11 11.43
N GLY A 65 -10.81 -0.04 10.99
CA GLY A 65 -10.25 1.30 10.90
C GLY A 65 -10.58 2.02 9.60
N VAL A 66 -9.71 2.93 9.18
CA VAL A 66 -9.89 3.79 8.00
C VAL A 66 -8.92 3.38 6.90
N PHE A 67 -9.43 3.23 5.68
CA PHE A 67 -8.64 2.87 4.51
C PHE A 67 -8.21 4.11 3.75
N VAL A 68 -6.92 4.17 3.44
CA VAL A 68 -6.24 5.32 2.83
C VAL A 68 -5.52 4.87 1.55
N ASP A 69 -5.87 5.50 0.44
CA ASP A 69 -5.17 5.38 -0.83
C ASP A 69 -3.88 6.22 -0.80
N ILE A 70 -2.75 5.56 -1.01
CA ILE A 70 -1.42 6.16 -1.11
C ILE A 70 -0.81 6.04 -2.52
N GLY A 71 -1.60 5.59 -3.49
CA GLY A 71 -1.21 5.37 -4.88
C GLY A 71 -0.69 3.96 -5.18
N LEU A 72 -0.88 2.99 -4.28
CA LEU A 72 -0.53 1.60 -4.54
C LEU A 72 -1.62 0.90 -5.38
N PRO A 73 -1.27 0.28 -6.51
CA PRO A 73 -2.26 -0.46 -7.30
C PRO A 73 -2.87 -1.65 -6.53
N ASN A 74 -4.21 -1.69 -6.44
CA ASN A 74 -4.95 -2.78 -5.78
C ASN A 74 -4.56 -2.97 -4.31
N LYS A 75 -4.20 -1.89 -3.62
CA LYS A 75 -3.90 -1.90 -2.19
C LYS A 75 -4.15 -0.56 -1.54
N ASP A 76 -5.08 -0.54 -0.60
CA ASP A 76 -5.24 0.56 0.35
C ASP A 76 -4.57 0.22 1.69
N ILE A 77 -4.07 1.25 2.37
CA ILE A 77 -3.43 1.14 3.69
C ILE A 77 -4.47 1.39 4.78
N VAL A 78 -4.38 0.63 5.87
CA VAL A 78 -5.31 0.72 6.99
C VAL A 78 -4.65 1.50 8.13
N VAL A 79 -5.31 2.58 8.55
CA VAL A 79 -5.12 3.22 9.85
C VAL A 79 -5.94 2.42 10.86
N SER A 80 -5.30 1.85 11.88
CA SER A 80 -6.00 1.00 12.87
C SER A 80 -7.07 1.78 13.61
N VAL A 81 -8.15 1.09 14.00
CA VAL A 81 -9.16 1.64 14.93
C VAL A 81 -8.54 2.11 16.25
N ASP A 82 -7.43 1.48 16.68
CA ASP A 82 -6.72 1.85 17.91
C ASP A 82 -6.05 3.24 17.83
N ASP A 83 -5.78 3.71 16.61
CA ASP A 83 -5.17 5.03 16.34
C ASP A 83 -6.24 6.10 16.05
N LEU A 84 -7.52 5.73 16.07
CA LEU A 84 -8.65 6.61 15.77
C LEU A 84 -9.39 7.02 17.05
N PRO A 85 -10.16 8.13 17.00
CA PRO A 85 -11.01 8.51 18.12
C PRO A 85 -12.02 7.41 18.46
N GLU A 86 -12.32 7.24 19.75
CA GLU A 86 -13.30 6.25 20.23
C GLU A 86 -14.69 6.41 19.59
N LEU A 87 -15.07 7.66 19.27
CA LEU A 87 -16.35 7.98 18.65
C LEU A 87 -16.25 7.88 17.12
N PRO A 88 -16.93 6.92 16.44
CA PRO A 88 -16.80 6.71 15.00
C PRO A 88 -17.27 7.89 14.14
N GLN A 89 -18.12 8.76 14.69
CA GLN A 89 -18.58 9.99 14.02
C GLN A 89 -17.46 11.03 13.85
N LEU A 90 -16.36 10.91 14.60
CA LEU A 90 -15.19 11.78 14.50
C LEU A 90 -14.12 11.21 13.56
N TRP A 91 -14.37 10.04 12.95
CA TRP A 91 -13.41 9.44 12.04
C TRP A 91 -13.30 10.25 10.75
N PRO A 92 -12.10 10.27 10.14
CA PRO A 92 -11.89 10.81 8.81
C PRO A 92 -12.88 10.21 7.80
N GLN A 93 -13.49 11.07 6.99
CA GLN A 93 -14.50 10.70 6.01
C GLN A 93 -13.89 10.45 4.64
N LYS A 94 -14.63 9.76 3.76
CA LYS A 94 -14.21 9.53 2.39
C LYS A 94 -13.90 10.84 1.67
N GLY A 95 -12.70 10.95 1.11
CA GLY A 95 -12.19 12.15 0.44
C GLY A 95 -11.29 13.02 1.31
N ASP A 96 -11.29 12.83 2.62
CA ASP A 96 -10.34 13.50 3.53
C ASP A 96 -8.91 13.02 3.27
N LYS A 97 -7.94 13.80 3.75
CA LYS A 97 -6.52 13.45 3.63
C LYS A 97 -5.93 13.20 5.00
N LEU A 98 -5.15 12.13 5.10
CA LEU A 98 -4.41 11.75 6.30
C LEU A 98 -2.92 11.71 6.00
N MET A 99 -2.12 12.25 6.91
CA MET A 99 -0.67 12.17 6.82
C MET A 99 -0.23 10.93 7.59
N ILE A 100 0.15 9.89 6.86
CA ILE A 100 0.49 8.58 7.40
C ILE A 100 1.89 8.15 6.95
N GLY A 101 2.51 7.26 7.72
CA GLY A 101 3.76 6.57 7.40
C GLY A 101 3.51 5.07 7.47
N LEU A 102 4.29 4.25 6.75
CA LEU A 102 4.06 2.80 6.79
C LEU A 102 4.75 2.14 7.98
N SER A 103 4.06 1.20 8.59
CA SER A 103 4.67 0.20 9.48
C SER A 103 4.34 -1.20 9.00
N ILE A 104 5.21 -2.15 9.31
CA ILE A 104 5.02 -3.56 8.98
C ILE A 104 4.99 -4.33 10.29
N ASP A 105 3.97 -5.16 10.47
CA ASP A 105 3.87 -6.00 11.66
C ASP A 105 4.56 -7.36 11.50
N ALA A 106 4.56 -8.16 12.56
CA ALA A 106 5.18 -9.49 12.58
C ALA A 106 4.53 -10.52 11.64
N LYS A 107 3.42 -10.18 10.97
CA LYS A 107 2.72 -11.01 9.97
C LYS A 107 2.87 -10.44 8.56
N ASP A 108 3.85 -9.56 8.33
CA ASP A 108 4.11 -8.88 7.07
C ASP A 108 2.94 -8.03 6.55
N ARG A 109 2.04 -7.59 7.44
CA ARG A 109 0.94 -6.70 7.07
C ARG A 109 1.40 -5.26 7.13
N MET A 110 1.07 -4.49 6.10
CA MET A 110 1.33 -3.05 6.06
C MET A 110 0.18 -2.28 6.71
N TRP A 111 0.56 -1.36 7.59
CA TRP A 111 -0.31 -0.43 8.31
C TRP A 111 0.19 0.99 8.09
N GLY A 112 -0.65 1.98 8.41
CA GLY A 112 -0.26 3.39 8.39
C GLY A 112 -1.42 4.31 8.67
#